data_AF-A0A8S2SZ02-F1
#
_entry.id   AF-A0A8S2SZ02-F1
#
_cell.length_a   1.000
_cell.length_b   1.000
_cell.length_c   1.000
_cell.angle_alpha   90.00
_cell.angle_beta   90.00
_cell.angle_gamma   90.00
#
_symmetry.space_group_name_H-M   'P 1'
#
loop_
_entity.id
_entity.type
_entity.pdbx_description
1 polymer ?
#
loop_
_entity_poly.entity_id
_entity_poly.type
_entity_poly.pdbx_seq_one_letter_code
_entity_poly.pdbx_strand_id
1 'polypeptide(L)'
;MVVTNDDETDDRIFIRPSMEKFKSTTNPYLYICDDGYSKPKLGFIAKQFIQLLSGLGIRDEIFLKKQEEYFNEIRSMCSNRDVAIKYCLYFDRLDLVSELMDTTKNISESMMNELKLMQKRSSSIESINKLKIPITKSRLAFGVADTTGELRAGEIFFQPTLNGRPFILDGARVMVAKSPSYHLGDIRVLSLRVIKNLSYLYDLIVFPTQGNRPHSNEIAGSDLDGDHYLICWDEELIPENLNNPMNYSSNSEAKKTPNITQTDIIKHFAKVAHDSTVGTISNYFNKWADLNGITCTQCRQLAELFSTAIDAPKTGEIVRIPPHLRLPQLDTTDSSITDNSQSDNNKKEFVWIKMRKNGESFIKSSIIQSDLDMLLSKQTLLNIFLERRCPQYYNFYNTQSLDEYNLICLAIKWCNEQKDGNGENLKDFYSLFDFSQLTMKQKRDIELSCAIEHSNIIYDSLQKSKILSNELIKQYHLNQTTSTWRLYYVSSSLFNVESSSSSNLSLAPIIYALKDNKKLQRTLINIRIDLNVTLVFDIDSGALSNDPDVITDRHDKAMSTTYQINPGK
;
A
#
# COMPACT_ATOMS: atom_id res chain seq x y z
N MET A 1 -10.48 11.70 -15.22
CA MET A 1 -9.44 10.69 -15.41
C MET A 1 -9.50 10.07 -16.81
N VAL A 2 -8.33 9.73 -17.38
CA VAL A 2 -8.18 8.87 -18.57
C VAL A 2 -7.38 7.64 -18.13
N VAL A 3 -7.79 6.45 -18.57
CA VAL A 3 -7.14 5.18 -18.25
C VAL A 3 -6.74 4.49 -19.54
N THR A 4 -5.61 3.79 -19.53
CA THR A 4 -5.13 3.03 -20.70
C THR A 4 -6.05 1.85 -20.99
N ASN A 5 -6.14 1.49 -22.27
CA ASN A 5 -6.69 0.21 -22.70
C ASN A 5 -5.56 -0.84 -22.72
N ASP A 6 -5.90 -2.13 -22.70
CA ASP A 6 -4.95 -3.24 -22.83
C ASP A 6 -4.36 -3.30 -24.26
N ASP A 7 -5.03 -2.69 -25.24
CA ASP A 7 -4.55 -2.58 -26.62
C ASP A 7 -3.63 -1.36 -26.80
N GLU A 8 -2.32 -1.59 -26.73
CA GLU A 8 -1.28 -0.57 -26.96
C GLU A 8 -1.26 0.00 -28.39
N THR A 9 -2.01 -0.60 -29.33
CA THR A 9 -2.08 -0.13 -30.72
C THR A 9 -3.19 0.89 -30.97
N ASP A 10 -4.10 1.09 -30.02
CA ASP A 10 -5.18 2.07 -30.11
C ASP A 10 -4.70 3.45 -29.59
N ASP A 11 -4.55 4.40 -30.51
CA ASP A 11 -4.12 5.77 -30.22
C ASP A 11 -5.27 6.75 -29.93
N ARG A 12 -6.50 6.25 -29.82
CA ARG A 12 -7.70 7.07 -29.62
C ARG A 12 -7.96 7.36 -28.14
N ILE A 13 -8.52 8.53 -27.88
CA ILE A 13 -9.01 8.93 -26.56
C ILE A 13 -10.54 9.04 -26.60
N PHE A 14 -11.20 8.38 -25.65
CA PHE A 14 -12.65 8.44 -25.49
C PHE A 14 -13.04 9.43 -24.39
N ILE A 15 -13.86 10.43 -24.74
CA ILE A 15 -14.35 11.44 -23.80
C ILE A 15 -15.81 11.15 -23.47
N ARG A 16 -16.14 11.05 -22.19
CA ARG A 16 -17.51 10.82 -21.71
C ARG A 16 -18.26 12.16 -21.55
N PRO A 17 -19.60 12.18 -21.67
CA PRO A 17 -20.39 13.40 -21.50
C PRO A 17 -20.15 14.13 -20.17
N SER A 18 -19.87 13.40 -19.09
CA SER A 18 -19.56 13.99 -17.77
C SER A 18 -18.21 14.75 -17.72
N MET A 19 -17.31 14.46 -18.66
CA MET A 19 -16.00 15.10 -18.76
C MET A 19 -16.07 16.41 -19.56
N GLU A 20 -17.07 16.56 -20.43
CA GLU A 20 -17.28 17.79 -21.21
C GLU A 20 -17.96 18.87 -20.35
N LYS A 21 -17.17 19.83 -19.85
CA LYS A 21 -17.70 20.93 -19.01
C LYS A 21 -18.25 22.09 -19.84
N PHE A 22 -17.73 22.31 -21.04
CA PHE A 22 -18.15 23.33 -21.99
C PHE A 22 -17.77 22.93 -23.42
N LYS A 23 -18.51 23.43 -24.41
CA LYS A 23 -18.17 23.24 -25.82
C LYS A 23 -17.00 24.15 -26.19
N SER A 24 -15.90 23.56 -26.67
CA SER A 24 -14.75 24.31 -27.19
C SER A 24 -14.74 24.32 -28.72
N THR A 25 -14.23 25.42 -29.29
CA THR A 25 -13.96 25.55 -30.74
C THR A 25 -12.46 25.48 -31.07
N THR A 26 -11.59 25.34 -30.07
CA THR A 26 -10.13 25.26 -30.24
C THR A 26 -9.66 23.82 -30.48
N ASN A 27 -8.48 23.67 -31.08
CA ASN A 27 -7.84 22.36 -31.29
C ASN A 27 -7.63 21.61 -29.96
N PRO A 28 -7.85 20.29 -29.92
CA PRO A 28 -7.68 19.49 -28.71
C PRO A 28 -6.20 19.24 -28.44
N TYR A 29 -5.68 19.85 -27.38
CA TYR A 29 -4.40 19.46 -26.77
C TYR A 29 -4.68 18.66 -25.51
N LEU A 30 -3.95 17.55 -25.33
CA LEU A 30 -3.97 16.80 -24.08
C LEU A 30 -3.00 17.45 -23.09
N TYR A 31 -3.53 17.90 -21.97
CA TYR A 31 -2.74 18.36 -20.83
C TYR A 31 -2.86 17.36 -19.69
N ILE A 32 -1.73 17.00 -19.10
CA ILE A 32 -1.65 16.15 -17.91
C ILE A 32 -1.55 17.09 -16.70
N CYS A 33 -2.49 16.97 -15.76
CA CYS A 33 -2.52 17.77 -14.53
C CYS A 33 -1.81 17.05 -13.37
N ASP A 34 -1.29 17.83 -12.42
CA ASP A 34 -0.58 17.37 -11.21
C ASP A 34 0.70 16.54 -11.49
N ASP A 35 1.11 15.71 -10.52
CA ASP A 35 2.10 14.62 -10.67
C ASP A 35 1.63 13.50 -11.63
N GLY A 36 0.50 13.71 -12.31
CA GLY A 36 0.22 13.30 -13.70
C GLY A 36 -0.13 11.85 -14.01
N TYR A 37 0.21 10.90 -13.14
CA TYR A 37 -0.02 9.50 -13.42
C TYR A 37 -0.16 8.67 -12.14
N SER A 38 -0.76 7.49 -12.29
CA SER A 38 -0.83 6.51 -11.22
C SER A 38 0.58 6.04 -10.83
N LYS A 39 0.91 6.17 -9.55
CA LYS A 39 2.18 5.71 -8.96
C LYS A 39 1.95 5.20 -7.54
N PRO A 40 2.83 4.35 -6.99
CA PRO A 40 2.68 3.82 -5.65
C PRO A 40 2.85 4.95 -4.62
N LYS A 41 1.75 5.53 -4.12
CA LYS A 41 1.76 6.56 -3.07
C LYS A 41 1.34 5.95 -1.74
N LEU A 42 2.13 6.15 -0.69
CA LEU A 42 1.78 5.67 0.65
C LEU A 42 0.53 6.38 1.19
N GLY A 43 -0.34 5.61 1.85
CA GLY A 43 -1.47 6.17 2.58
C GLY A 43 -1.09 6.63 4.00
N PHE A 44 -1.80 7.67 4.46
CA PHE A 44 -1.68 8.20 5.82
C PHE A 44 -3.05 8.22 6.49
N ILE A 45 -3.11 7.78 7.73
CA ILE A 45 -4.30 7.97 8.57
C ILE A 45 -4.10 9.28 9.34
N ALA A 46 -4.81 10.33 8.91
CA ALA A 46 -4.81 11.64 9.56
C ALA A 46 -5.86 11.73 10.68
N LYS A 47 -5.81 12.80 11.50
CA LYS A 47 -6.75 13.07 12.61
C LYS A 47 -8.20 12.77 12.25
N GLN A 48 -8.65 13.23 11.09
CA GLN A 48 -10.03 13.07 10.62
C GLN A 48 -10.41 11.58 10.47
N PHE A 49 -9.54 10.76 9.86
CA PHE A 49 -9.79 9.32 9.75
C PHE A 49 -9.71 8.61 11.09
N ILE A 50 -8.81 9.02 12.00
CA ILE A 50 -8.74 8.48 13.36
C ILE A 50 -10.06 8.73 14.10
N GLN A 51 -10.61 9.94 13.99
CA GLN A 51 -11.91 10.28 14.58
C GLN A 51 -13.00 9.38 14.04
N LEU A 52 -13.12 9.24 12.72
CA LEU A 52 -14.15 8.41 12.11
C LEU A 52 -14.00 6.93 12.45
N LEU A 53 -12.80 6.36 12.35
CA LEU A 53 -12.53 4.96 12.68
C LEU A 53 -12.77 4.65 14.17
N SER A 54 -12.43 5.58 15.08
CA SER A 54 -12.79 5.48 16.50
C SER A 54 -14.31 5.48 16.69
N GLY A 55 -15.04 6.31 15.93
CA GLY A 55 -16.51 6.32 15.90
C GLY A 55 -17.15 5.04 15.35
N LEU A 56 -16.45 4.33 14.46
CA LEU A 56 -16.84 3.02 13.92
C LEU A 56 -16.41 1.84 14.83
N GLY A 57 -15.77 2.12 15.97
CA GLY A 57 -15.45 1.13 17.00
C GLY A 57 -14.06 0.50 16.92
N ILE A 58 -13.14 1.04 16.11
CA ILE A 58 -11.72 0.66 16.22
C ILE A 58 -11.20 1.07 17.59
N ARG A 59 -10.52 0.15 18.27
CA ARG A 59 -10.08 0.32 19.67
C ARG A 59 -8.97 1.36 19.78
N ASP A 60 -8.99 2.12 20.88
CA ASP A 60 -8.00 3.17 21.18
C ASP A 60 -6.57 2.62 21.14
N GLU A 61 -6.34 1.42 21.67
CA GLU A 61 -5.02 0.78 21.75
C GLU A 61 -4.34 0.63 20.38
N ILE A 62 -5.13 0.40 19.33
CA ILE A 62 -4.62 0.21 17.96
C ILE A 62 -3.99 1.51 17.45
N PHE A 63 -4.68 2.65 17.63
CA PHE A 63 -4.15 3.95 17.20
C PHE A 63 -2.92 4.36 18.01
N LEU A 64 -2.94 4.10 19.32
CA LEU A 64 -1.81 4.41 20.20
C LEU A 64 -0.58 3.56 19.83
N LYS A 65 -0.76 2.27 19.56
CA LYS A 65 0.29 1.37 19.07
C LYS A 65 0.89 1.89 17.75
N LYS A 66 0.07 2.18 16.74
CA LYS A 66 0.53 2.72 15.45
C LYS A 66 1.28 4.05 15.62
N GLN A 67 0.85 4.90 16.54
CA GLN A 67 1.53 6.15 16.85
C GLN A 67 2.91 5.92 17.49
N GLU A 68 2.99 5.00 18.45
CA GLU A 68 4.25 4.67 19.11
C GLU A 68 5.27 4.06 18.14
N GLU A 69 4.82 3.13 17.28
CA GLU A 69 5.62 2.58 16.18
C GLU A 69 6.17 3.69 15.28
N TYR A 70 5.30 4.63 14.86
CA TYR A 70 5.69 5.79 14.07
C TYR A 70 6.72 6.69 14.77
N PHE A 71 6.55 6.96 16.06
CA PHE A 71 7.50 7.76 16.84
C PHE A 71 8.86 7.08 17.02
N ASN A 72 8.88 5.75 17.18
CA ASN A 72 10.12 4.98 17.26
C ASN A 72 10.87 5.00 15.92
N GLU A 73 10.14 4.93 14.80
CA GLU A 73 10.72 5.13 13.48
C GLU A 73 11.29 6.53 13.31
N ILE A 74 10.54 7.58 13.65
CA ILE A 74 11.06 8.95 13.56
C ILE A 74 12.35 9.11 14.37
N ARG A 75 12.42 8.62 15.62
CA ARG A 75 13.63 8.70 16.46
C ARG A 75 14.82 8.00 15.80
N SER A 76 14.58 6.84 15.23
CA SER A 76 15.63 6.01 14.63
C SER A 76 15.97 6.41 13.20
N MET A 77 15.22 7.29 12.53
CA MET A 77 15.44 7.68 11.13
C MET A 77 16.88 8.12 10.81
N CYS A 78 17.56 8.81 11.72
CA CYS A 78 18.93 9.29 11.51
C CYS A 78 20.02 8.28 11.94
N SER A 79 19.63 7.19 12.62
CA SER A 79 20.56 6.20 13.17
C SER A 79 20.31 4.78 12.64
N ASN A 80 19.16 4.55 12.01
CA ASN A 80 18.74 3.28 11.44
C ASN A 80 18.52 3.46 9.93
N ARG A 81 19.40 2.83 9.15
CA ARG A 81 19.44 2.91 7.70
C ARG A 81 18.16 2.39 7.04
N ASP A 82 17.50 1.40 7.62
CA ASP A 82 16.26 0.82 7.09
C ASP A 82 15.11 1.80 7.19
N VAL A 83 15.01 2.46 8.34
CA VAL A 83 14.02 3.50 8.56
C VAL A 83 14.32 4.71 7.67
N ALA A 84 15.59 5.08 7.50
CA ALA A 84 15.99 6.12 6.57
C ALA A 84 15.52 5.80 5.13
N ILE A 85 15.83 4.61 4.61
CA ILE A 85 15.42 4.16 3.27
C ILE A 85 13.89 4.18 3.14
N LYS A 86 13.19 3.61 4.13
CA LYS A 86 11.73 3.56 4.17
C LYS A 86 11.12 4.96 4.02
N TYR A 87 11.62 5.96 4.75
CA TYR A 87 11.09 7.32 4.68
C TYR A 87 11.52 8.07 3.41
N CYS A 88 12.72 7.81 2.88
CA CYS A 88 13.10 8.32 1.57
C CYS A 88 12.16 7.80 0.47
N LEU A 89 11.80 6.51 0.51
CA LEU A 89 10.82 5.93 -0.42
C LEU A 89 9.43 6.54 -0.23
N TYR A 90 9.00 6.77 1.02
CA TYR A 90 7.70 7.38 1.32
C TYR A 90 7.55 8.80 0.79
N PHE A 91 8.64 9.56 0.77
CA PHE A 91 8.67 10.94 0.32
C PHE A 91 9.20 11.10 -1.11
N ASP A 92 9.28 10.02 -1.88
CA ASP A 92 9.72 10.01 -3.29
C ASP A 92 11.13 10.59 -3.50
N ARG A 93 12.03 10.36 -2.52
CA ARG A 93 13.43 10.80 -2.53
C ARG A 93 14.36 9.68 -2.97
N LEU A 94 14.11 9.21 -4.18
CA LEU A 94 14.88 8.12 -4.81
C LEU A 94 16.35 8.47 -5.00
N ASP A 95 16.66 9.76 -5.18
CA ASP A 95 18.03 10.30 -5.23
C ASP A 95 18.87 9.92 -4.01
N LEU A 96 18.22 9.86 -2.84
CA LEU A 96 18.87 9.56 -1.57
C LEU A 96 18.96 8.06 -1.29
N VAL A 97 18.05 7.26 -1.87
CA VAL A 97 17.98 5.82 -1.64
C VAL A 97 19.24 5.13 -2.17
N SER A 98 19.77 5.53 -3.33
CA SER A 98 20.98 4.90 -3.88
C SER A 98 22.19 5.04 -2.95
N GLU A 99 22.35 6.19 -2.30
CA GLU A 99 23.43 6.43 -1.34
C GLU A 99 23.20 5.63 -0.05
N LEU A 100 21.97 5.64 0.47
CA LEU A 100 21.57 4.80 1.60
C LEU A 100 21.59 3.31 1.30
N MET A 101 21.76 2.86 0.07
CA MET A 101 21.94 1.44 -0.21
C MET A 101 23.41 1.04 -0.39
N ASP A 102 24.31 2.00 -0.62
CA ASP A 102 25.74 1.74 -0.71
C ASP A 102 26.38 1.67 0.69
N THR A 103 26.49 0.46 1.26
CA THR A 103 27.10 0.27 2.58
C THR A 103 28.61 0.48 2.60
N THR A 104 29.27 0.59 1.44
CA THR A 104 30.73 0.76 1.37
C THR A 104 31.20 2.19 1.61
N LYS A 105 30.26 3.13 1.65
CA LYS A 105 30.54 4.54 1.88
C LYS A 105 29.84 4.99 3.15
N ASN A 106 30.56 5.81 3.92
CA ASN A 106 29.95 6.59 4.98
C ASN A 106 28.87 7.49 4.35
N ILE A 107 27.72 7.60 5.04
CA ILE A 107 26.63 8.47 4.61
C ILE A 107 27.17 9.91 4.57
N SER A 108 26.94 10.61 3.46
CA SER A 108 27.42 11.99 3.31
C SER A 108 26.74 12.91 4.32
N GLU A 109 27.44 13.98 4.70
CA GLU A 109 26.88 15.01 5.58
C GLU A 109 25.62 15.66 4.99
N SER A 110 25.58 15.82 3.66
CA SER A 110 24.40 16.32 2.94
C SER A 110 23.19 15.40 3.12
N MET A 111 23.39 14.09 3.01
CA MET A 111 22.34 13.10 3.20
C MET A 111 21.83 13.08 4.64
N MET A 112 22.75 13.12 5.61
CA MET A 112 22.40 13.21 7.03
C MET A 112 21.58 14.46 7.37
N ASN A 113 21.92 15.61 6.76
CA ASN A 113 21.15 16.84 6.94
C ASN A 113 19.73 16.73 6.37
N GLU A 114 19.56 16.02 5.25
CA GLU A 114 18.26 15.79 4.65
C GLU A 114 17.39 14.84 5.51
N LEU A 115 17.96 13.77 6.05
CA LEU A 115 17.27 12.89 7.00
C LEU A 115 16.85 13.65 8.27
N LYS A 116 17.73 14.49 8.83
CA LYS A 116 17.39 15.37 9.97
C LYS A 116 16.26 16.33 9.62
N LEU A 117 16.22 16.85 8.40
CA LEU A 117 15.15 17.72 7.92
C LEU A 117 13.82 16.96 7.81
N MET A 118 13.84 15.75 7.26
CA MET A 118 12.66 14.86 7.20
C MET A 118 12.15 14.50 8.59
N GLN A 119 13.05 14.14 9.51
CA GLN A 119 12.76 13.86 10.90
C GLN A 119 12.08 15.07 11.56
N LYS A 120 12.66 16.27 11.42
CA LYS A 120 12.13 17.53 11.95
C LYS A 120 10.75 17.89 11.40
N ARG A 121 10.51 17.66 10.10
CA ARG A 121 9.19 17.88 9.47
C ARG A 121 8.15 16.91 10.03
N SER A 122 8.54 15.65 10.21
CA SER A 122 7.70 14.57 10.75
C SER A 122 7.39 14.77 12.24
N SER A 123 8.29 15.43 12.98
CA SER A 123 8.14 15.81 14.39
C SER A 123 7.74 17.28 14.59
N SER A 124 7.13 17.93 13.59
CA SER A 124 6.67 19.32 13.73
C SER A 124 5.32 19.38 14.47
N ILE A 125 5.05 20.54 15.10
CA ILE A 125 3.76 20.83 15.76
C ILE A 125 2.60 20.66 14.77
N GLU A 126 2.80 21.07 13.51
CA GLU A 126 1.79 20.91 12.46
C GLU A 126 1.50 19.44 12.16
N SER A 127 2.53 18.62 11.98
CA SER A 127 2.39 17.18 11.71
C SER A 127 1.69 16.45 12.85
N ILE A 128 2.02 16.79 14.10
CA ILE A 128 1.37 16.24 15.30
C ILE A 128 -0.08 16.69 15.42
N ASN A 129 -0.39 17.95 15.16
CA ASN A 129 -1.78 18.43 15.17
C ASN A 129 -2.63 17.75 14.10
N LYS A 130 -2.03 17.43 12.94
CA LYS A 130 -2.70 16.71 11.86
C LYS A 130 -2.74 15.18 12.06
N LEU A 131 -1.98 14.66 13.03
CA LEU A 131 -1.81 13.22 13.29
C LEU A 131 -1.57 12.40 12.01
N LYS A 132 -0.71 12.87 11.10
CA LYS A 132 -0.45 12.19 9.82
C LYS A 132 0.44 10.96 10.02
N ILE A 133 -0.16 9.83 10.36
CA ILE A 133 0.58 8.58 10.61
C ILE A 133 0.64 7.75 9.31
N PRO A 134 1.84 7.41 8.81
CA PRO A 134 2.00 6.54 7.64
C PRO A 134 1.58 5.10 7.98
N ILE A 135 0.82 4.46 7.08
CA ILE A 135 0.40 3.06 7.24
C ILE A 135 0.98 2.24 6.08
N THR A 136 1.87 1.30 6.37
CA THR A 136 2.57 0.46 5.39
C THR A 136 1.62 -0.31 4.48
N LYS A 137 0.57 -0.89 5.08
CA LYS A 137 -0.53 -1.62 4.42
C LYS A 137 -1.62 -0.68 3.89
N SER A 138 -1.21 0.43 3.29
CA SER A 138 -2.14 1.37 2.65
C SER A 138 -1.54 2.10 1.46
N ARG A 139 -2.39 2.53 0.54
CA ARG A 139 -2.00 3.39 -0.59
C ARG A 139 -3.01 4.51 -0.80
N LEU A 140 -2.54 5.60 -1.39
CA LEU A 140 -3.38 6.65 -1.94
C LEU A 140 -3.40 6.48 -3.46
N ALA A 141 -4.56 6.18 -4.04
CA ALA A 141 -4.66 5.82 -5.46
C ALA A 141 -5.80 6.56 -6.16
N PHE A 142 -5.66 6.80 -7.47
CA PHE A 142 -6.74 7.37 -8.28
C PHE A 142 -7.88 6.38 -8.45
N GLY A 143 -9.11 6.88 -8.47
CA GLY A 143 -10.29 6.08 -8.81
C GLY A 143 -10.60 6.08 -10.31
N VAL A 144 -10.94 4.90 -10.85
CA VAL A 144 -11.48 4.73 -12.20
C VAL A 144 -12.69 3.80 -12.19
N ALA A 145 -13.44 3.78 -13.29
CA ALA A 145 -14.62 2.92 -13.45
C ALA A 145 -14.25 1.63 -14.18
N ASP A 146 -14.87 0.53 -13.79
CA ASP A 146 -14.77 -0.76 -14.47
C ASP A 146 -15.42 -0.71 -15.86
N THR A 147 -14.59 -0.79 -16.90
CA THR A 147 -15.01 -0.84 -18.29
C THR A 147 -15.39 -2.26 -18.75
N THR A 148 -15.00 -3.29 -18.00
CA THR A 148 -15.30 -4.70 -18.31
C THR A 148 -16.70 -5.10 -17.85
N GLY A 149 -17.17 -4.45 -16.78
CA GLY A 149 -18.44 -4.78 -16.14
C GLY A 149 -18.40 -6.12 -15.40
N GLU A 150 -17.23 -6.60 -15.01
CA GLU A 150 -17.08 -7.87 -14.27
C GLU A 150 -17.17 -7.69 -12.75
N LEU A 151 -16.86 -6.50 -12.23
CA LEU A 151 -16.96 -6.20 -10.79
C LEU A 151 -18.41 -6.02 -10.34
N ARG A 152 -18.79 -6.71 -9.26
CA ARG A 152 -20.11 -6.57 -8.63
C ARG A 152 -20.12 -5.44 -7.60
N ALA A 153 -21.32 -5.01 -7.20
CA ALA A 153 -21.47 -4.12 -6.06
C ALA A 153 -20.87 -4.76 -4.79
N GLY A 154 -20.03 -4.00 -4.08
CA GLY A 154 -19.24 -4.44 -2.93
C GLY A 154 -17.83 -4.93 -3.29
N GLU A 155 -17.55 -5.18 -4.56
CA GLU A 155 -16.23 -5.59 -5.06
C GLU A 155 -15.49 -4.40 -5.68
N ILE A 156 -14.16 -4.42 -5.61
CA ILE A 156 -13.28 -3.50 -6.31
C ILE A 156 -12.06 -4.27 -6.84
N PHE A 157 -11.38 -3.72 -7.84
CA PHE A 157 -10.08 -4.20 -8.26
C PHE A 157 -9.01 -3.17 -7.86
N PHE A 158 -7.94 -3.64 -7.21
CA PHE A 158 -6.79 -2.83 -6.86
C PHE A 158 -5.58 -3.74 -6.70
N GLN A 159 -4.47 -3.37 -7.35
CA GLN A 159 -3.19 -4.04 -7.24
C GLN A 159 -2.12 -3.01 -6.85
N PRO A 160 -1.76 -2.92 -5.56
CA PRO A 160 -0.68 -2.03 -5.16
C PRO A 160 0.65 -2.58 -5.69
N THR A 161 1.52 -1.70 -6.16
CA THR A 161 2.91 -2.06 -6.40
C THR A 161 3.62 -2.22 -5.06
N LEU A 162 3.94 -3.46 -4.72
CA LEU A 162 4.74 -3.83 -3.55
C LEU A 162 6.02 -4.49 -4.05
N ASN A 163 7.18 -4.09 -3.53
CA ASN A 163 8.46 -4.68 -3.94
C ASN A 163 8.71 -4.61 -5.47
N GLY A 164 8.30 -3.50 -6.11
CA GLY A 164 8.53 -3.22 -7.53
C GLY A 164 7.64 -4.00 -8.49
N ARG A 165 6.62 -4.69 -7.98
CA ARG A 165 5.67 -5.46 -8.79
C ARG A 165 4.23 -5.25 -8.33
N PRO A 166 3.25 -5.30 -9.24
CA PRO A 166 1.85 -5.41 -8.86
C PRO A 166 1.65 -6.61 -7.95
N PHE A 167 0.99 -6.39 -6.81
CA PHE A 167 0.70 -7.42 -5.83
C PHE A 167 -0.80 -7.73 -5.81
N ILE A 168 -1.15 -9.01 -5.83
CA ILE A 168 -2.54 -9.47 -5.84
C ILE A 168 -2.98 -9.73 -4.40
N LEU A 169 -4.06 -9.07 -3.98
CA LEU A 169 -4.68 -9.18 -2.66
C LEU A 169 -6.10 -9.77 -2.80
N ASP A 170 -6.23 -10.90 -3.50
CA ASP A 170 -7.56 -11.47 -3.82
C ASP A 170 -8.37 -11.83 -2.57
N GLY A 171 -9.65 -11.48 -2.58
CA GLY A 171 -10.58 -11.72 -1.48
C GLY A 171 -10.34 -10.89 -0.21
N ALA A 172 -9.26 -10.11 -0.14
CA ALA A 172 -8.98 -9.29 1.03
C ALA A 172 -10.03 -8.19 1.20
N ARG A 173 -10.41 -7.93 2.46
CA ARG A 173 -11.22 -6.75 2.81
C ARG A 173 -10.30 -5.54 2.85
N VAL A 174 -10.77 -4.41 2.36
CA VAL A 174 -10.04 -3.15 2.46
C VAL A 174 -10.95 -2.02 2.88
N MET A 175 -10.45 -1.16 3.75
CA MET A 175 -11.06 0.13 4.05
C MET A 175 -10.72 1.10 2.92
N VAL A 176 -11.74 1.78 2.38
CA VAL A 176 -11.60 2.82 1.36
C VAL A 176 -12.24 4.11 1.88
N ALA A 177 -11.49 5.21 1.80
CA ALA A 177 -11.95 6.52 2.25
C ALA A 177 -11.34 7.64 1.39
N LYS A 178 -11.94 8.83 1.39
CA LYS A 178 -11.41 10.02 0.71
C LYS A 178 -11.17 11.15 1.71
N SER A 179 -10.08 11.88 1.53
CA SER A 179 -9.84 13.08 2.34
C SER A 179 -10.37 14.33 1.62
N PRO A 180 -11.11 15.22 2.30
CA PRO A 180 -11.64 15.06 3.66
C PRO A 180 -12.94 14.23 3.69
N SER A 181 -13.17 13.50 4.79
CA SER A 181 -14.44 12.80 5.11
C SER A 181 -14.94 13.28 6.46
N TYR A 182 -16.25 13.47 6.61
CA TYR A 182 -16.84 13.99 7.86
C TYR A 182 -17.95 13.11 8.42
N HIS A 183 -18.52 12.21 7.61
CA HIS A 183 -19.55 11.29 8.04
C HIS A 183 -18.97 9.89 8.24
N LEU A 184 -19.43 9.19 9.28
CA LEU A 184 -18.95 7.84 9.61
C LEU A 184 -19.16 6.84 8.46
N GLY A 185 -20.24 7.02 7.70
CA GLY A 185 -20.55 6.21 6.53
C GLY A 185 -19.69 6.49 5.28
N ASP A 186 -18.83 7.51 5.31
CA ASP A 186 -17.91 7.82 4.19
C ASP A 186 -16.74 6.82 4.14
N ILE A 187 -16.46 6.14 5.26
CA ILE A 187 -15.54 5.02 5.31
C ILE A 187 -16.29 3.78 4.84
N ARG A 188 -15.85 3.21 3.72
CA ARG A 188 -16.41 1.99 3.16
C ARG A 188 -15.45 0.84 3.37
N VAL A 189 -15.99 -0.36 3.54
CA VAL A 189 -15.20 -1.60 3.49
C VAL A 189 -15.67 -2.38 2.28
N LEU A 190 -14.74 -2.67 1.37
CA LEU A 190 -14.99 -3.32 0.09
C LEU A 190 -14.09 -4.55 -0.03
N SER A 191 -14.46 -5.49 -0.90
CA SER A 191 -13.69 -6.71 -1.14
C SER A 191 -12.88 -6.60 -2.42
N LEU A 192 -11.60 -6.99 -2.36
CA LEU A 192 -10.76 -7.06 -3.53
C LEU A 192 -11.07 -8.29 -4.36
N ARG A 193 -11.18 -8.09 -5.67
CA ARG A 193 -11.47 -9.13 -6.65
C ARG A 193 -10.44 -9.12 -7.76
N VAL A 194 -9.85 -10.27 -8.05
CA VAL A 194 -9.00 -10.45 -9.24
C VAL A 194 -9.87 -10.55 -10.48
N ILE A 195 -9.62 -9.64 -11.43
CA ILE A 195 -10.21 -9.64 -12.77
C ILE A 195 -9.06 -9.72 -13.78
N LYS A 196 -9.04 -10.79 -14.57
CA LYS A 196 -7.96 -11.04 -15.55
C LYS A 196 -7.88 -9.93 -16.58
N ASN A 197 -9.02 -9.43 -17.05
CA ASN A 197 -9.10 -8.35 -18.03
C ASN A 197 -8.70 -6.98 -17.47
N LEU A 198 -8.40 -6.87 -16.17
CA LEU A 198 -7.89 -5.66 -15.54
C LEU A 198 -6.44 -5.82 -15.05
N SER A 199 -5.78 -6.96 -15.31
CA SER A 199 -4.46 -7.27 -14.73
C SER A 199 -3.32 -6.35 -15.17
N TYR A 200 -3.52 -5.58 -16.24
CA TYR A 200 -2.57 -4.59 -16.72
C TYR A 200 -2.66 -3.26 -15.93
N LEU A 201 -3.70 -3.08 -15.11
CA LEU A 201 -3.89 -1.90 -14.25
C LEU A 201 -3.30 -2.15 -12.86
N TYR A 202 -2.53 -1.19 -12.35
CA TYR A 202 -1.95 -1.21 -11.01
C TYR A 202 -1.83 0.21 -10.45
N ASP A 203 -1.67 0.32 -9.12
CA ASP A 203 -1.60 1.60 -8.38
C ASP A 203 -2.80 2.56 -8.60
N LEU A 204 -3.95 2.01 -8.99
CA LEU A 204 -5.24 2.70 -9.14
C LEU A 204 -6.36 1.76 -8.68
N ILE A 205 -7.43 2.33 -8.11
CA ILE A 205 -8.61 1.58 -7.70
C ILE A 205 -9.67 1.62 -8.79
N VAL A 206 -10.16 0.44 -9.19
CA VAL A 206 -11.25 0.28 -10.15
C VAL A 206 -12.53 -0.01 -9.38
N PHE A 207 -13.51 0.87 -9.55
CA PHE A 207 -14.84 0.73 -8.97
C PHE A 207 -15.82 0.04 -9.92
N PRO A 208 -16.77 -0.75 -9.40
CA PRO A 208 -17.78 -1.40 -10.22
C PRO A 208 -18.69 -0.35 -10.86
N THR A 209 -19.13 -0.62 -12.07
CA THR A 209 -20.17 0.16 -12.76
C THR A 209 -21.57 -0.40 -12.53
N GLN A 210 -21.68 -1.52 -11.81
CA GLN A 210 -22.93 -2.16 -11.40
C GLN A 210 -23.37 -1.72 -10.00
N GLY A 211 -24.67 -1.82 -9.73
CA GLY A 211 -25.27 -1.54 -8.41
C GLY A 211 -26.18 -0.31 -8.40
N ASN A 212 -26.82 -0.06 -7.25
CA ASN A 212 -27.82 1.01 -7.11
C ASN A 212 -27.20 2.40 -6.92
N ARG A 213 -25.95 2.45 -6.41
CA ARG A 213 -25.22 3.68 -6.12
C ARG A 213 -23.73 3.44 -6.38
N PRO A 214 -23.03 4.34 -7.11
CA PRO A 214 -21.58 4.21 -7.29
C PRO A 214 -20.84 4.29 -5.96
N HIS A 215 -19.89 3.37 -5.71
CA HIS A 215 -19.11 3.39 -4.47
C HIS A 215 -18.26 4.64 -4.32
N SER A 216 -17.77 5.23 -5.42
CA SER A 216 -17.12 6.55 -5.39
C SER A 216 -18.01 7.60 -4.72
N ASN A 217 -19.30 7.63 -5.07
CA ASN A 217 -20.25 8.58 -4.50
C ASN A 217 -20.61 8.25 -3.03
N GLU A 218 -20.58 6.98 -2.63
CA GLU A 218 -20.71 6.59 -1.22
C GLU A 218 -19.56 7.10 -0.36
N ILE A 219 -18.38 7.30 -0.95
CA ILE A 219 -17.16 7.76 -0.29
C ILE A 219 -17.09 9.28 -0.40
N ALA A 220 -17.69 9.99 0.56
CA ALA A 220 -17.63 11.46 0.65
C ALA A 220 -18.06 12.21 -0.64
N GLY A 221 -19.05 11.66 -1.37
CA GLY A 221 -19.59 12.27 -2.58
C GLY A 221 -18.62 12.33 -3.75
N SER A 222 -17.57 11.49 -3.74
CA SER A 222 -16.51 11.49 -4.76
C SER A 222 -17.03 11.18 -6.16
N ASP A 223 -16.32 11.71 -7.15
CA ASP A 223 -16.43 11.28 -8.54
C ASP A 223 -15.11 10.65 -9.02
N LEU A 224 -14.96 10.47 -10.34
CA LEU A 224 -13.80 9.84 -10.96
C LEU A 224 -13.10 10.80 -11.93
N ASP A 225 -13.10 12.10 -11.61
CA ASP A 225 -12.45 13.12 -12.44
C ASP A 225 -10.96 13.34 -12.09
N GLY A 226 -10.57 13.10 -10.83
CA GLY A 226 -9.18 13.11 -10.34
C GLY A 226 -9.03 12.74 -8.86
N ASP A 227 -10.11 12.25 -8.23
CA ASP A 227 -10.14 11.97 -6.79
C ASP A 227 -9.17 10.84 -6.40
N HIS A 228 -8.48 11.05 -5.27
CA HIS A 228 -7.60 10.07 -4.65
C HIS A 228 -8.28 9.40 -3.46
N TYR A 229 -8.15 8.08 -3.39
CA TYR A 229 -8.74 7.23 -2.36
C TYR A 229 -7.64 6.61 -1.50
N LEU A 230 -7.79 6.74 -0.19
CA LEU A 230 -7.01 5.98 0.79
C LEU A 230 -7.57 4.56 0.83
N ILE A 231 -6.75 3.59 0.44
CA ILE A 231 -7.06 2.16 0.44
C ILE A 231 -6.16 1.53 1.49
N CYS A 232 -6.76 0.95 2.53
CA CYS A 232 -6.04 0.35 3.65
C CYS A 232 -6.45 -1.12 3.81
N TRP A 233 -5.47 -2.01 3.76
CA TRP A 233 -5.64 -3.46 3.97
C TRP A 233 -4.96 -3.93 5.28
N ASP A 234 -4.80 -3.01 6.23
CA ASP A 234 -4.41 -3.35 7.60
C ASP A 234 -5.66 -3.82 8.37
N GLU A 235 -5.73 -5.12 8.66
CA GLU A 235 -6.86 -5.74 9.37
C GLU A 235 -7.17 -5.07 10.72
N GLU A 236 -6.17 -4.52 11.42
CA GLU A 236 -6.40 -3.78 12.69
C GLU A 236 -7.18 -2.47 12.48
N LEU A 237 -7.23 -1.95 11.26
CA LEU A 237 -7.84 -0.67 10.89
C LEU A 237 -9.10 -0.84 10.03
N ILE A 238 -9.55 -2.07 9.81
CA ILE A 238 -10.80 -2.35 9.08
C ILE A 238 -11.96 -2.43 10.07
N PRO A 239 -12.91 -1.47 10.05
CA PRO A 239 -14.05 -1.51 10.97
C PRO A 239 -15.02 -2.64 10.63
N GLU A 240 -15.63 -3.22 11.67
CA GLU A 240 -16.71 -4.21 11.53
C GLU A 240 -18.08 -3.54 11.50
N ASN A 241 -18.27 -2.49 12.30
CA ASN A 241 -19.52 -1.74 12.35
C ASN A 241 -19.48 -0.64 11.30
N LEU A 242 -20.31 -0.76 10.26
CA LEU A 242 -20.40 0.22 9.18
C LEU A 242 -21.69 1.02 9.29
N ASN A 243 -21.57 2.33 9.07
CA ASN A 243 -22.72 3.20 8.92
C ASN A 243 -23.13 3.28 7.44
N ASN A 244 -24.41 3.60 7.22
CA ASN A 244 -24.88 3.91 5.88
C ASN A 244 -24.17 5.17 5.35
N PRO A 245 -23.77 5.20 4.07
CA PRO A 245 -23.12 6.36 3.48
C PRO A 245 -24.07 7.56 3.49
N MET A 246 -23.52 8.76 3.72
CA MET A 246 -24.31 9.99 3.66
C MET A 246 -24.92 10.15 2.26
N ASN A 247 -26.10 10.77 2.17
CA ASN A 247 -26.67 11.10 0.87
C ASN A 247 -26.00 12.37 0.31
N TYR A 248 -25.32 12.22 -0.83
CA TYR A 248 -24.62 13.29 -1.54
C TYR A 248 -25.38 13.73 -2.80
N SER A 249 -26.70 13.54 -2.82
CA SER A 249 -27.54 14.03 -3.92
C SER A 249 -27.40 15.54 -4.09
N SER A 250 -27.11 15.99 -5.31
CA SER A 250 -27.00 17.40 -5.66
C SER A 250 -28.36 18.10 -5.41
N ASN A 251 -28.39 19.04 -4.48
CA ASN A 251 -29.64 19.65 -4.02
C ASN A 251 -30.24 20.68 -5.00
N SER A 252 -29.52 21.08 -6.06
CA SER A 252 -30.08 21.91 -7.14
C SER A 252 -29.11 22.06 -8.33
N GLU A 253 -29.64 22.09 -9.55
CA GLU A 253 -28.89 22.61 -10.70
C GLU A 253 -28.75 24.12 -10.56
N ALA A 254 -27.53 24.63 -10.78
CA ALA A 254 -27.29 26.06 -10.82
C ALA A 254 -28.15 26.72 -11.91
N LYS A 255 -28.80 27.84 -11.59
CA LYS A 255 -29.51 28.63 -12.59
C LYS A 255 -28.52 29.10 -13.65
N LYS A 256 -28.70 28.65 -14.89
CA LYS A 256 -27.89 29.10 -16.03
C LYS A 256 -28.21 30.58 -16.31
N THR A 257 -27.22 31.44 -16.15
CA THR A 257 -27.32 32.86 -16.52
C THR A 257 -26.82 33.03 -17.97
N PRO A 258 -27.69 33.35 -18.94
CA PRO A 258 -27.24 33.65 -20.29
C PRO A 258 -26.47 34.98 -20.31
N ASN A 259 -25.44 35.06 -21.17
CA ASN A 259 -24.64 36.28 -21.42
C ASN A 259 -23.95 36.87 -20.17
N ILE A 260 -22.98 36.14 -19.63
CA ILE A 260 -22.17 36.56 -18.47
C ILE A 260 -21.43 37.87 -18.78
N THR A 261 -21.64 38.90 -17.96
CA THR A 261 -20.92 40.17 -18.06
C THR A 261 -19.69 40.20 -17.15
N GLN A 262 -18.75 41.13 -17.39
CA GLN A 262 -17.61 41.34 -16.49
C GLN A 262 -18.06 41.68 -15.06
N THR A 263 -19.18 42.41 -14.91
CA THR A 263 -19.76 42.73 -13.60
C THR A 263 -20.26 41.47 -12.88
N ASP A 264 -20.82 40.50 -13.60
CA ASP A 264 -21.25 39.23 -13.00
C ASP A 264 -20.06 38.41 -12.50
N ILE A 265 -18.95 38.42 -13.24
CA ILE A 265 -17.70 37.78 -12.82
C ILE A 265 -17.17 38.43 -11.54
N ILE A 266 -17.10 39.77 -11.49
CA ILE A 266 -16.64 40.51 -10.30
C ILE A 266 -17.54 40.21 -9.09
N LYS A 267 -18.88 40.24 -9.28
CA LYS A 267 -19.84 39.91 -8.21
C LYS A 267 -19.69 38.47 -7.73
N HIS A 268 -19.52 37.52 -8.65
CA HIS A 268 -19.32 36.11 -8.30
C HIS A 268 -18.03 35.94 -7.50
N PHE A 269 -16.92 36.53 -7.95
CA PHE A 269 -15.64 36.46 -7.23
C PHE A 269 -15.73 37.05 -5.82
N ALA A 270 -16.32 38.25 -5.69
CA ALA A 270 -16.52 38.90 -4.38
C ALA A 270 -17.41 38.05 -3.45
N LYS A 271 -18.49 37.46 -3.99
CA LYS A 271 -19.41 36.61 -3.23
C LYS A 271 -18.75 35.31 -2.76
N VAL A 272 -18.08 34.58 -3.64
CA VAL A 272 -17.42 33.30 -3.30
C VAL A 272 -16.34 33.49 -2.23
N ALA A 273 -15.55 34.58 -2.33
CA ALA A 273 -14.54 34.89 -1.34
C ALA A 273 -15.13 35.20 0.05
N HIS A 274 -16.24 35.95 0.09
CA HIS A 274 -16.89 36.34 1.34
C HIS A 274 -17.67 35.20 2.01
N ASP A 275 -18.37 34.38 1.22
CA ASP A 275 -19.32 33.37 1.71
C ASP A 275 -18.67 32.00 1.99
N SER A 276 -17.35 31.85 1.81
CA SER A 276 -16.66 30.57 2.04
C SER A 276 -16.69 30.17 3.52
N THR A 277 -17.50 29.16 3.84
CA THR A 277 -17.69 28.65 5.21
C THR A 277 -16.99 27.32 5.47
N VAL A 278 -16.40 26.69 4.45
CA VAL A 278 -15.78 25.34 4.50
C VAL A 278 -14.78 25.21 5.66
N GLY A 279 -13.85 26.17 5.79
CA GLY A 279 -12.85 26.18 6.86
C GLY A 279 -13.47 26.34 8.25
N THR A 280 -14.48 27.21 8.39
CA THR A 280 -15.18 27.44 9.66
C THR A 280 -15.98 26.22 10.09
N ILE A 281 -16.66 25.54 9.16
CA ILE A 281 -17.38 24.29 9.41
C ILE A 281 -16.41 23.21 9.87
N SER A 282 -15.28 23.04 9.18
CA SER A 282 -14.23 22.09 9.56
C SER A 282 -13.70 22.34 10.98
N ASN A 283 -13.50 23.61 11.35
CA ASN A 283 -13.07 23.98 12.69
C ASN A 283 -14.11 23.67 13.76
N TYR A 284 -15.39 23.99 13.52
CA TYR A 284 -16.45 23.64 14.45
C TYR A 284 -16.62 22.13 14.59
N PHE A 285 -16.53 21.39 13.49
CA PHE A 285 -16.59 19.93 13.52
C PHE A 285 -15.51 19.35 14.43
N ASN A 286 -14.27 19.79 14.24
CA ASN A 286 -13.15 19.35 15.05
C ASN A 286 -13.35 19.64 16.55
N LYS A 287 -13.85 20.83 16.89
CA LYS A 287 -14.08 21.22 18.28
C LYS A 287 -15.26 20.48 18.91
N TRP A 288 -16.35 20.26 18.19
CA TRP A 288 -17.45 19.42 18.69
C TRP A 288 -17.04 17.97 18.87
N ALA A 289 -16.23 17.43 17.95
CA ALA A 289 -15.66 16.09 18.10
C ALA A 289 -14.77 16.01 19.35
N ASP A 290 -13.91 17.01 19.58
CA ASP A 290 -13.05 17.04 20.77
C ASP A 290 -13.85 17.16 22.09
N LEU A 291 -15.01 17.83 22.08
CA LEU A 291 -15.86 18.02 23.27
C LEU A 291 -16.77 16.82 23.57
N ASN A 292 -17.49 16.33 22.56
CA ASN A 292 -18.62 15.39 22.72
C ASN A 292 -18.41 14.07 21.96
N GLY A 293 -17.32 13.93 21.22
CA GLY A 293 -17.03 12.77 20.38
C GLY A 293 -17.59 12.92 18.97
N ILE A 294 -17.05 12.10 18.07
CA ILE A 294 -17.36 12.13 16.63
C ILE A 294 -18.82 11.73 16.31
N THR A 295 -19.45 10.94 17.19
CA THR A 295 -20.82 10.43 17.03
C THR A 295 -21.88 11.44 17.47
N CYS A 296 -21.51 12.64 17.94
CA CYS A 296 -22.46 13.63 18.40
C CYS A 296 -23.30 14.21 17.25
N THR A 297 -24.50 14.70 17.58
CA THR A 297 -25.45 15.23 16.60
C THR A 297 -24.90 16.45 15.86
N GLN A 298 -24.08 17.27 16.53
CA GLN A 298 -23.46 18.46 15.97
C GLN A 298 -22.46 18.08 14.86
N CYS A 299 -21.62 17.07 15.08
CA CYS A 299 -20.70 16.56 14.06
C CYS A 299 -21.46 16.05 12.83
N ARG A 300 -22.56 15.31 13.01
CA ARG A 300 -23.40 14.85 11.90
C ARG A 300 -23.99 16.02 11.10
N GLN A 301 -24.60 16.99 11.77
CA GLN A 301 -25.17 18.17 11.09
C GLN A 301 -24.09 19.03 10.40
N LEU A 302 -22.90 19.13 10.99
CA LEU A 302 -21.77 19.83 10.37
C LEU A 302 -21.22 19.07 9.15
N ALA A 303 -21.23 17.74 9.16
CA ALA A 303 -20.88 16.92 7.99
C ALA A 303 -21.86 17.17 6.82
N GLU A 304 -23.16 17.20 7.11
CA GLU A 304 -24.20 17.55 6.14
C GLU A 304 -23.98 18.94 5.56
N LEU A 305 -23.72 19.93 6.43
CA LEU A 305 -23.47 21.32 6.02
C LEU A 305 -22.16 21.47 5.22
N PHE A 306 -21.14 20.67 5.54
CA PHE A 306 -19.85 20.69 4.84
C PHE A 306 -20.01 20.26 3.38
N SER A 307 -20.81 19.22 3.12
CA SER A 307 -21.13 18.78 1.76
C SER A 307 -21.75 19.92 0.93
N THR A 308 -22.76 20.59 1.49
CA THR A 308 -23.39 21.74 0.83
C THR A 308 -22.40 22.88 0.59
N ALA A 309 -21.50 23.13 1.54
CA ALA A 309 -20.50 24.20 1.44
C ALA A 309 -19.46 23.96 0.32
N ILE A 310 -19.10 22.71 0.04
CA ILE A 310 -18.19 22.36 -1.07
C ILE A 310 -18.84 22.64 -2.43
N ASP A 311 -20.13 22.34 -2.57
CA ASP A 311 -20.84 22.53 -3.83
C ASP A 311 -21.39 23.96 -4.02
N ALA A 312 -21.41 24.77 -2.96
CA ALA A 312 -21.88 26.15 -2.99
C ALA A 312 -21.27 27.03 -4.12
N PRO A 313 -19.97 26.94 -4.45
CA PRO A 313 -19.42 27.69 -5.59
C PRO A 313 -20.01 27.27 -6.94
N LYS A 314 -20.40 26.00 -7.08
CA LYS A 314 -21.02 25.45 -8.30
C LYS A 314 -22.51 25.80 -8.38
N THR A 315 -23.23 25.72 -7.26
CA THR A 315 -24.69 25.91 -7.20
C THR A 315 -25.11 27.37 -6.98
N GLY A 316 -24.24 28.20 -6.41
CA GLY A 316 -24.51 29.58 -6.00
C GLY A 316 -25.26 29.70 -4.66
N GLU A 317 -25.46 28.59 -3.96
CA GLU A 317 -26.12 28.52 -2.65
C GLU A 317 -25.30 29.24 -1.57
N ILE A 318 -25.99 29.88 -0.61
CA ILE A 318 -25.33 30.54 0.53
C ILE A 318 -25.47 29.63 1.75
N VAL A 319 -24.34 29.12 2.23
CA VAL A 319 -24.31 28.22 3.38
C VAL A 319 -24.12 29.02 4.66
N ARG A 320 -25.09 28.94 5.57
CA ARG A 320 -25.05 29.61 6.88
C ARG A 320 -24.96 28.57 7.99
N ILE A 321 -24.02 28.78 8.91
CA ILE A 321 -23.85 27.91 10.08
C ILE A 321 -24.92 28.27 11.14
N PRO A 322 -25.84 27.34 11.47
CA PRO A 322 -26.85 27.54 12.51
C PRO A 322 -26.25 27.90 13.87
N PRO A 323 -26.92 28.75 14.70
CA PRO A 323 -26.38 29.19 15.98
C PRO A 323 -25.99 28.05 16.93
N HIS A 324 -26.77 26.96 16.97
CA HIS A 324 -26.50 25.81 17.86
C HIS A 324 -25.31 24.95 17.41
N LEU A 325 -24.84 25.10 16.17
CA LEU A 325 -23.63 24.45 15.67
C LEU A 325 -22.38 25.32 15.87
N ARG A 326 -22.56 26.61 16.16
CA ARG A 326 -21.47 27.47 16.60
C ARG A 326 -21.10 27.07 18.02
N LEU A 327 -19.81 27.08 18.32
CA LEU A 327 -19.35 26.81 19.67
C LEU A 327 -19.88 27.90 20.62
N PRO A 328 -20.18 27.56 21.88
CA PRO A 328 -20.39 28.56 22.91
C PRO A 328 -19.21 29.53 22.91
N GLN A 329 -19.47 30.83 22.91
CA GLN A 329 -18.40 31.81 23.16
C GLN A 329 -17.86 31.48 24.56
N LEU A 330 -16.56 31.20 24.66
CA LEU A 330 -15.90 31.30 25.95
C LEU A 330 -15.96 32.79 26.29
N ASP A 331 -16.78 33.18 27.26
CA ASP A 331 -16.81 34.55 27.75
C ASP A 331 -15.38 34.91 28.19
N THR A 332 -14.72 35.77 27.42
CA THR A 332 -13.39 36.32 27.72
C THR A 332 -13.45 37.45 28.74
N THR A 333 -14.40 37.37 29.68
CA THR A 333 -14.55 38.28 30.82
C THR A 333 -14.72 37.44 32.06
N ASP A 334 -13.61 36.89 32.53
CA ASP A 334 -13.26 36.79 33.96
C ASP A 334 -11.91 36.09 34.08
N SER A 335 -10.85 36.88 33.90
CA SER A 335 -9.54 36.60 34.47
C SER A 335 -9.59 36.74 35.99
N SER A 336 -10.38 35.90 36.66
CA SER A 336 -10.36 35.67 38.11
C SER A 336 -11.36 34.58 38.48
N ILE A 337 -11.12 33.34 38.08
CA ILE A 337 -11.64 32.19 38.82
C ILE A 337 -10.45 31.32 39.19
N THR A 338 -10.13 31.47 40.47
CA THR A 338 -9.28 30.60 41.29
C THR A 338 -9.50 29.13 40.97
N ASP A 339 -8.40 28.39 40.98
CA ASP A 339 -8.36 26.94 41.15
C ASP A 339 -9.28 26.54 42.31
N ASN A 340 -10.51 26.12 41.99
CA ASN A 340 -11.40 25.37 42.86
C ASN A 340 -12.59 24.85 42.04
N SER A 341 -12.35 23.80 41.26
CA SER A 341 -13.37 22.78 40.97
C SER A 341 -12.69 21.42 40.82
N GLN A 342 -12.45 20.78 41.96
CA GLN A 342 -12.47 19.33 42.05
C GLN A 342 -13.91 18.85 41.78
N SER A 343 -14.34 18.84 40.51
CA SER A 343 -15.56 18.17 40.07
C SER A 343 -15.53 17.97 38.56
N ASP A 344 -14.86 16.90 38.11
CA ASP A 344 -15.27 15.99 37.02
C ASP A 344 -14.05 15.21 36.51
N ASN A 345 -13.53 14.31 37.35
CA ASN A 345 -12.47 13.35 37.00
C ASN A 345 -12.94 12.23 36.02
N ASN A 346 -14.02 12.46 35.25
CA ASN A 346 -14.61 11.44 34.37
C ASN A 346 -15.00 11.99 32.97
N LYS A 347 -14.38 13.08 32.50
CA LYS A 347 -14.57 13.48 31.10
C LYS A 347 -13.84 12.49 30.20
N LYS A 348 -14.61 11.67 29.46
CA LYS A 348 -14.08 10.66 28.54
C LYS A 348 -13.12 11.32 27.56
N GLU A 349 -11.83 11.03 27.69
CA GLU A 349 -10.81 11.56 26.79
C GLU A 349 -10.73 10.69 25.53
N PHE A 350 -10.96 11.30 24.37
CA PHE A 350 -10.91 10.61 23.08
C PHE A 350 -9.47 10.32 22.63
N VAL A 351 -9.28 9.24 21.87
CA VAL A 351 -7.95 8.76 21.46
C VAL A 351 -7.12 9.80 20.73
N TRP A 352 -7.70 10.59 19.83
CA TRP A 352 -6.96 11.63 19.10
C TRP A 352 -6.46 12.77 20.00
N ILE A 353 -7.12 13.01 21.16
CA ILE A 353 -6.66 13.96 22.18
C ILE A 353 -5.43 13.37 22.90
N LYS A 354 -5.51 12.10 23.31
CA LYS A 354 -4.37 11.36 23.90
C LYS A 354 -3.18 11.37 22.95
N MET A 355 -3.41 11.06 21.67
CA MET A 355 -2.38 11.02 20.65
C MET A 355 -1.72 12.39 20.44
N ARG A 356 -2.49 13.48 20.43
CA ARG A 356 -1.91 14.82 20.35
C ARG A 356 -1.01 15.12 21.56
N LYS A 357 -1.46 14.80 22.77
CA LYS A 357 -0.64 14.94 23.99
C LYS A 357 0.64 14.11 23.93
N ASN A 358 0.56 12.87 23.44
CA ASN A 358 1.73 12.02 23.21
C ASN A 358 2.70 12.66 22.20
N GLY A 359 2.18 13.26 21.13
CA GLY A 359 2.99 14.00 20.16
C GLY A 359 3.66 15.24 20.74
N GLU A 360 2.96 16.02 21.56
CA GLU A 360 3.54 17.18 22.26
C GLU A 360 4.69 16.74 23.20
N SER A 361 4.51 15.65 23.94
CA SER A 361 5.57 15.04 24.76
C SER A 361 6.72 14.52 23.91
N PHE A 362 6.43 13.90 22.76
CA PHE A 362 7.42 13.43 21.81
C PHE A 362 8.33 14.58 21.32
N ILE A 363 7.77 15.71 20.89
CA ILE A 363 8.55 16.89 20.46
C ILE A 363 9.49 17.35 21.58
N LYS A 364 8.96 17.49 22.81
CA LYS A 364 9.75 17.94 23.96
C LYS A 364 10.93 17.01 24.25
N SER A 365 10.74 15.70 24.06
CA SER A 365 11.79 14.68 24.26
C SER A 365 12.79 14.56 23.11
N SER A 366 12.43 15.00 21.90
CA SER A 366 13.18 14.72 20.66
C SER A 366 14.38 15.67 20.42
N ILE A 367 14.85 16.39 21.44
CA ILE A 367 15.95 17.39 21.32
C ILE A 367 17.36 16.77 21.50
N ILE A 368 17.51 15.46 21.64
CA ILE A 368 18.81 14.86 22.04
C ILE A 368 19.46 14.01 20.92
N GLN A 369 20.60 14.55 20.43
CA GLN A 369 21.91 13.94 20.11
C GLN A 369 21.98 12.70 19.20
N SER A 370 22.77 12.82 18.12
CA SER A 370 23.10 11.74 17.18
C SER A 370 24.56 11.30 17.34
N ASP A 371 24.77 10.12 17.90
CA ASP A 371 25.90 9.26 17.57
C ASP A 371 25.34 8.04 16.81
N LEU A 372 25.96 7.71 15.68
CA LEU A 372 25.56 6.60 14.82
C LEU A 372 26.21 5.31 15.34
N ASP A 373 25.41 4.33 15.73
CA ASP A 373 25.86 2.94 15.77
C ASP A 373 25.68 2.34 14.37
N MET A 374 26.79 2.20 13.67
CA MET A 374 26.84 1.89 12.25
C MET A 374 26.98 0.37 12.03
N LEU A 375 25.87 -0.38 12.03
CA LEU A 375 25.78 -1.72 11.45
C LEU A 375 24.32 -2.10 11.13
N LEU A 376 24.06 -2.57 9.90
CA LEU A 376 22.80 -3.21 9.53
C LEU A 376 22.61 -4.45 10.43
N SER A 377 21.42 -4.71 10.97
CA SER A 377 21.23 -5.91 11.82
C SER A 377 21.09 -7.19 10.97
N LYS A 378 21.57 -8.34 11.47
CA LYS A 378 21.35 -9.66 10.82
C LYS A 378 19.87 -9.91 10.55
N GLN A 379 19.02 -9.53 11.50
CA GLN A 379 17.56 -9.72 11.42
C GLN A 379 16.94 -8.84 10.34
N THR A 380 17.41 -7.61 10.15
CA THR A 380 16.96 -6.76 9.03
C THR A 380 17.32 -7.40 7.70
N LEU A 381 18.57 -7.80 7.52
CA LEU A 381 19.02 -8.39 6.26
C LEU A 381 18.18 -9.64 5.95
N LEU A 382 17.90 -10.48 6.96
CA LEU A 382 16.96 -11.59 6.83
C LEU A 382 15.55 -11.12 6.42
N ASN A 383 14.98 -10.14 7.12
CA ASN A 383 13.64 -9.61 6.81
C ASN A 383 13.53 -9.08 5.37
N ILE A 384 14.58 -8.45 4.82
CA ILE A 384 14.63 -7.99 3.42
C ILE A 384 14.55 -9.17 2.44
N PHE A 385 15.33 -10.24 2.69
CA PHE A 385 15.24 -11.45 1.87
C PHE A 385 13.87 -12.14 2.02
N LEU A 386 13.34 -12.23 3.25
CA LEU A 386 12.04 -12.85 3.55
C LEU A 386 10.88 -12.12 2.87
N GLU A 387 10.87 -10.79 2.91
CA GLU A 387 9.88 -9.96 2.21
C GLU A 387 9.93 -10.20 0.69
N ARG A 388 11.12 -10.35 0.10
CA ARG A 388 11.26 -10.63 -1.34
C ARG A 388 10.79 -12.03 -1.72
N ARG A 389 11.02 -13.04 -0.85
CA ARG A 389 10.66 -14.45 -1.11
C ARG A 389 9.21 -14.78 -0.75
N CYS A 390 8.67 -14.14 0.27
CA CYS A 390 7.36 -14.41 0.88
C CYS A 390 6.60 -13.09 1.14
N PRO A 391 6.35 -12.26 0.10
CA PRO A 391 5.71 -10.93 0.25
C PRO A 391 4.30 -10.99 0.85
N GLN A 392 3.60 -12.12 0.70
CA GLN A 392 2.29 -12.35 1.29
C GLN A 392 2.31 -12.52 2.82
N TYR A 393 3.48 -12.80 3.41
CA TYR A 393 3.64 -13.04 4.85
C TYR A 393 4.48 -11.96 5.54
N TYR A 394 5.32 -11.24 4.80
CA TYR A 394 6.25 -10.24 5.33
C TYR A 394 6.19 -8.98 4.47
N ASN A 395 5.90 -7.83 5.08
CA ASN A 395 5.64 -6.57 4.36
C ASN A 395 6.25 -5.38 5.13
N PHE A 396 7.57 -5.44 5.37
CA PHE A 396 8.25 -4.56 6.32
C PHE A 396 8.90 -3.32 5.67
N TYR A 397 9.51 -3.43 4.49
CA TYR A 397 10.49 -2.44 4.00
C TYR A 397 10.35 -1.98 2.54
N ASN A 398 9.46 -2.55 1.72
CA ASN A 398 9.25 -2.13 0.33
C ASN A 398 10.57 -2.01 -0.47
N THR A 399 11.36 -3.09 -0.52
CA THR A 399 12.79 -3.14 -0.93
C THR A 399 13.02 -3.05 -2.46
N GLN A 400 12.21 -2.24 -3.15
CA GLN A 400 12.00 -2.25 -4.60
C GLN A 400 13.25 -1.97 -5.46
N SER A 401 14.31 -1.37 -4.93
CA SER A 401 15.41 -0.80 -5.73
C SER A 401 16.67 -1.67 -5.81
N LEU A 402 16.75 -2.77 -5.06
CA LEU A 402 17.89 -3.70 -5.14
C LEU A 402 17.54 -4.85 -6.09
N ASP A 403 18.27 -4.93 -7.20
CA ASP A 403 18.30 -6.15 -7.99
C ASP A 403 18.92 -7.29 -7.16
N GLU A 404 18.69 -8.53 -7.59
CA GLU A 404 19.13 -9.71 -6.86
C GLU A 404 20.66 -9.73 -6.64
N TYR A 405 21.41 -9.16 -7.59
CA TYR A 405 22.86 -9.02 -7.52
C TYR A 405 23.30 -8.12 -6.36
N ASN A 406 22.78 -6.88 -6.31
CA ASN A 406 23.14 -5.92 -5.28
C ASN A 406 22.71 -6.38 -3.88
N LEU A 407 21.58 -7.11 -3.79
CA LEU A 407 21.12 -7.69 -2.53
C LEU A 407 22.08 -8.79 -2.02
N ILE A 408 22.59 -9.64 -2.91
CA ILE A 408 23.60 -10.64 -2.56
C ILE A 408 24.92 -9.95 -2.17
N CYS A 409 25.37 -8.94 -2.92
CA CYS A 409 26.55 -8.15 -2.58
C CYS A 409 26.43 -7.47 -1.21
N LEU A 410 25.24 -6.97 -0.86
CA LEU A 410 24.95 -6.40 0.45
C LEU A 410 25.14 -7.44 1.57
N ALA A 411 24.61 -8.65 1.38
CA ALA A 411 24.77 -9.73 2.35
C ALA A 411 26.23 -10.16 2.52
N ILE A 412 26.99 -10.21 1.42
CA ILE A 412 28.41 -10.54 1.42
C ILE A 412 29.22 -9.47 2.16
N LYS A 413 28.98 -8.19 1.85
CA LYS A 413 29.63 -7.05 2.53
C LYS A 413 29.33 -7.05 4.02
N TRP A 414 28.06 -7.23 4.38
CA TRP A 414 27.65 -7.35 5.78
C TRP A 414 28.37 -8.49 6.50
N CYS A 415 28.44 -9.69 5.90
CA CYS A 415 29.18 -10.82 6.48
C CYS A 415 30.69 -10.55 6.61
N ASN A 416 31.26 -9.74 5.71
CA ASN A 416 32.67 -9.37 5.74
C ASN A 416 32.99 -8.30 6.79
N GLU A 417 32.05 -7.38 7.07
CA GLU A 417 32.18 -6.32 8.08
C GLU A 417 32.08 -6.84 9.53
N GLN A 418 31.47 -8.02 9.73
CA GLN A 418 31.27 -8.66 11.05
C GLN A 418 32.47 -9.51 11.52
N LYS A 419 33.64 -9.41 10.88
CA LYS A 419 34.74 -10.39 11.07
C LYS A 419 35.51 -10.18 12.38
N ASP A 420 35.11 -10.96 13.38
CA ASP A 420 36.00 -11.84 14.16
C ASP A 420 35.63 -13.31 13.82
N GLY A 421 36.34 -13.89 12.85
CA GLY A 421 36.55 -15.34 12.67
C GLY A 421 35.34 -16.30 12.68
N ASN A 422 34.60 -16.39 11.56
CA ASN A 422 34.20 -17.65 10.90
C ASN A 422 33.21 -17.35 9.78
N GLY A 423 33.48 -17.80 8.55
CA GLY A 423 32.59 -17.67 7.38
C GLY A 423 31.26 -18.44 7.46
N GLU A 424 30.74 -18.66 8.67
CA GLU A 424 29.47 -19.34 8.94
C GLU A 424 28.26 -18.44 8.68
N ASN A 425 28.37 -17.12 8.86
CA ASN A 425 27.23 -16.18 8.71
C ASN A 425 26.69 -16.05 7.27
N LEU A 426 27.50 -16.29 6.23
CA LEU A 426 27.01 -16.17 4.84
C LEU A 426 26.15 -17.38 4.43
N LYS A 427 26.43 -18.56 5.00
CA LYS A 427 25.66 -19.79 4.73
C LYS A 427 24.19 -19.66 5.14
N ASP A 428 23.91 -18.85 6.16
CA ASP A 428 22.56 -18.55 6.64
C ASP A 428 21.68 -17.87 5.57
N PHE A 429 22.30 -17.18 4.61
CA PHE A 429 21.60 -16.50 3.53
C PHE A 429 21.60 -17.30 2.21
N TYR A 430 22.39 -18.36 2.08
CA TYR A 430 22.50 -19.12 0.82
C TYR A 430 21.20 -19.75 0.37
N SER A 431 20.39 -20.24 1.31
CA SER A 431 19.06 -20.74 1.00
C SER A 431 18.25 -19.65 0.32
N LEU A 432 18.35 -18.40 0.80
CA LEU A 432 17.57 -17.25 0.35
C LEU A 432 18.06 -16.60 -0.95
N PHE A 433 19.26 -16.89 -1.45
CA PHE A 433 19.80 -16.30 -2.70
C PHE A 433 19.21 -16.94 -3.97
N ASP A 434 18.73 -16.11 -4.89
CA ASP A 434 18.24 -16.54 -6.20
C ASP A 434 19.28 -16.27 -7.31
N PHE A 435 20.30 -17.12 -7.39
CA PHE A 435 21.38 -17.00 -8.39
C PHE A 435 20.89 -17.08 -9.85
N SER A 436 19.65 -17.50 -10.08
CA SER A 436 19.09 -17.62 -11.43
C SER A 436 18.82 -16.26 -12.10
N GLN A 437 18.69 -15.18 -11.30
CA GLN A 437 18.48 -13.82 -11.80
C GLN A 437 19.78 -13.10 -12.17
N LEU A 438 20.94 -13.73 -12.01
CA LEU A 438 22.25 -13.11 -12.21
C LEU A 438 22.83 -13.43 -13.59
N THR A 439 23.47 -12.45 -14.21
CA THR A 439 24.28 -12.64 -15.42
C THR A 439 25.55 -13.44 -15.12
N MET A 440 26.17 -14.05 -16.14
CA MET A 440 27.44 -14.79 -15.99
C MET A 440 28.58 -13.91 -15.43
N LYS A 441 28.58 -12.61 -15.75
CA LYS A 441 29.56 -11.67 -15.20
C LYS A 441 29.35 -11.48 -13.69
N GLN A 442 28.10 -11.29 -13.26
CA GLN A 442 27.73 -11.13 -11.85
C GLN A 442 27.97 -12.40 -11.03
N LYS A 443 27.71 -13.58 -11.60
CA LYS A 443 28.03 -14.87 -10.97
C LYS A 443 29.52 -15.03 -10.67
N ARG A 444 30.37 -14.67 -11.63
CA ARG A 444 31.84 -14.66 -11.45
C ARG A 444 32.30 -13.64 -10.41
N ASP A 445 31.68 -12.46 -10.37
CA ASP A 445 32.02 -11.41 -9.41
C ASP A 445 31.70 -11.83 -7.96
N ILE A 446 30.54 -12.46 -7.75
CA ILE A 446 30.16 -13.05 -6.46
C ILE A 446 31.08 -14.21 -6.07
N GLU A 447 31.43 -15.08 -7.02
CA GLU A 447 32.36 -16.19 -6.79
C GLU A 447 33.73 -15.69 -6.28
N LEU A 448 34.27 -14.64 -6.92
CA LEU A 448 35.52 -13.99 -6.50
C LEU A 448 35.39 -13.30 -5.14
N SER A 449 34.23 -12.70 -4.84
CA SER A 449 33.98 -11.94 -3.61
C SER A 449 33.79 -12.82 -2.36
N CYS A 450 33.40 -14.09 -2.52
CA CYS A 450 32.97 -14.93 -1.41
C CYS A 450 33.99 -15.99 -0.96
N ALA A 451 35.13 -16.16 -1.64
CA ALA A 451 36.03 -17.30 -1.45
C ALA A 451 35.30 -18.67 -1.46
N ILE A 452 34.14 -18.74 -2.14
CA ILE A 452 33.40 -19.98 -2.35
C ILE A 452 34.04 -20.62 -3.59
N GLU A 453 34.89 -21.62 -3.38
CA GLU A 453 35.49 -22.38 -4.47
C GLU A 453 34.40 -22.99 -5.37
N HIS A 454 34.34 -22.55 -6.64
CA HIS A 454 33.66 -23.20 -7.77
C HIS A 454 32.40 -24.00 -7.43
N SER A 455 31.49 -23.41 -6.66
CA SER A 455 30.27 -24.13 -6.28
C SER A 455 29.34 -24.17 -7.49
N ASN A 456 29.02 -25.38 -7.94
CA ASN A 456 28.03 -25.60 -9.00
C ASN A 456 26.69 -24.91 -8.70
N ILE A 457 26.37 -24.62 -7.44
CA ILE A 457 25.15 -23.95 -6.96
C ILE A 457 24.97 -22.52 -7.52
N ILE A 458 26.06 -21.76 -7.75
CA ILE A 458 25.97 -20.39 -8.31
C ILE A 458 25.58 -20.45 -9.79
N TYR A 459 26.16 -21.40 -10.51
CA TYR A 459 25.99 -21.54 -11.96
C TYR A 459 24.75 -22.36 -12.33
N ASP A 460 24.44 -23.37 -11.53
CA ASP A 460 23.33 -24.31 -11.68
C ASP A 460 22.37 -24.21 -10.49
N SER A 461 21.47 -23.23 -10.56
CA SER A 461 20.46 -23.00 -9.52
C SER A 461 19.48 -24.18 -9.38
N LEU A 462 19.44 -25.13 -10.32
CA LEU A 462 18.63 -26.34 -10.23
C LEU A 462 19.02 -27.25 -9.06
N GLN A 463 20.29 -27.19 -8.62
CA GLN A 463 20.78 -27.98 -7.49
C GLN A 463 20.14 -27.57 -6.16
N LYS A 464 19.51 -26.40 -6.08
CA LYS A 464 18.72 -25.98 -4.91
C LYS A 464 17.32 -26.59 -4.89
N SER A 465 16.88 -27.31 -5.93
CA SER A 465 15.54 -27.88 -5.99
C SER A 465 15.35 -28.95 -4.93
N LYS A 466 14.26 -28.87 -4.16
CA LYS A 466 13.78 -30.01 -3.36
C LYS A 466 12.91 -31.01 -4.14
N ILE A 467 12.47 -30.64 -5.34
CA ILE A 467 11.53 -31.44 -6.15
C ILE A 467 12.26 -32.20 -7.26
N LEU A 468 13.24 -31.56 -7.89
CA LEU A 468 14.05 -32.19 -8.92
C LEU A 468 15.29 -32.81 -8.28
N SER A 469 15.37 -34.14 -8.29
CA SER A 469 16.60 -34.82 -7.87
C SER A 469 17.73 -34.52 -8.85
N ASN A 470 18.98 -34.55 -8.37
CA ASN A 470 20.16 -34.38 -9.21
C ASN A 470 20.24 -35.41 -10.35
N GLU A 471 19.65 -36.59 -10.16
CA GLU A 471 19.54 -37.64 -11.18
C GLU A 471 18.58 -37.22 -12.30
N LEU A 472 17.39 -36.71 -11.97
CA LEU A 472 16.42 -36.21 -12.96
C LEU A 472 16.97 -35.00 -13.72
N ILE A 473 17.66 -34.08 -13.05
CA ILE A 473 18.28 -32.91 -13.68
C ILE A 473 19.29 -33.36 -14.75
N LYS A 474 20.12 -34.36 -14.45
CA LYS A 474 21.11 -34.92 -15.37
C LYS A 474 20.45 -35.74 -16.49
N GLN A 475 19.50 -36.61 -16.15
CA GLN A 475 18.81 -37.49 -17.09
C GLN A 475 18.08 -36.71 -18.18
N TYR A 476 17.45 -35.59 -17.83
CA TYR A 476 16.70 -34.75 -18.75
C TYR A 476 17.50 -33.55 -19.27
N HIS A 477 18.81 -33.49 -19.01
CA HIS A 477 19.70 -32.41 -19.46
C HIS A 477 19.20 -31.00 -19.11
N LEU A 478 18.49 -30.84 -17.99
CA LEU A 478 17.80 -29.59 -17.64
C LEU A 478 18.78 -28.44 -17.35
N ASN A 479 19.98 -28.77 -16.87
CA ASN A 479 21.09 -27.86 -16.61
C ASN A 479 21.88 -27.45 -17.87
N GLN A 480 21.63 -28.08 -19.02
CA GLN A 480 22.31 -27.78 -20.29
C GLN A 480 21.48 -26.91 -21.24
N THR A 481 20.23 -26.59 -20.86
CA THR A 481 19.35 -25.77 -21.69
C THR A 481 19.64 -24.28 -21.50
N THR A 482 19.46 -23.46 -22.54
CA THR A 482 19.47 -21.97 -22.47
C THR A 482 18.28 -21.39 -21.69
N SER A 483 17.59 -22.25 -20.93
CA SER A 483 16.38 -21.94 -20.19
C SER A 483 16.71 -21.11 -18.96
N THR A 484 16.01 -20.00 -18.78
CA THR A 484 16.03 -19.23 -17.54
C THR A 484 15.14 -19.93 -16.51
N TRP A 485 15.78 -20.49 -15.49
CA TRP A 485 15.09 -21.02 -14.31
C TRP A 485 14.80 -19.88 -13.33
N ARG A 486 13.76 -19.99 -12.51
CA ARG A 486 13.49 -19.04 -11.42
C ARG A 486 13.23 -19.80 -10.13
N LEU A 487 13.74 -19.28 -9.02
CA LEU A 487 13.59 -19.91 -7.70
C LEU A 487 12.34 -19.38 -6.99
N TYR A 488 11.52 -20.29 -6.49
CA TYR A 488 10.40 -20.02 -5.59
C TYR A 488 10.71 -20.61 -4.22
N TYR A 489 9.98 -20.20 -3.19
CA TYR A 489 10.25 -20.58 -1.81
C TYR A 489 8.99 -20.96 -1.09
N VAL A 490 9.07 -22.01 -0.27
CA VAL A 490 7.99 -22.42 0.64
C VAL A 490 8.49 -22.39 2.07
N SER A 491 7.69 -21.78 2.95
CA SER A 491 7.91 -21.82 4.39
C SER A 491 7.29 -23.09 4.96
N SER A 492 8.09 -23.94 5.63
CA SER A 492 7.60 -25.17 6.26
C SER A 492 7.06 -24.97 7.69
N SER A 493 7.05 -23.74 8.22
CA SER A 493 6.51 -23.42 9.55
C SER A 493 5.57 -22.23 9.45
N LEU A 494 4.27 -22.52 9.27
CA LEU A 494 3.23 -21.50 9.09
C LEU A 494 2.59 -20.99 10.39
N PHE A 495 3.13 -21.32 11.57
CA PHE A 495 2.64 -20.81 12.86
C PHE A 495 3.81 -20.64 13.83
N ASN A 496 3.86 -19.50 14.52
CA ASN A 496 4.82 -19.09 15.56
C ASN A 496 6.19 -18.59 15.08
N VAL A 497 6.28 -17.30 14.72
CA VAL A 497 7.56 -16.56 14.76
C VAL A 497 7.47 -15.29 15.63
N GLU A 498 6.30 -14.95 16.17
CA GLU A 498 6.20 -13.83 17.13
C GLU A 498 6.90 -14.10 18.48
N SER A 499 7.45 -15.30 18.72
CA SER A 499 7.99 -15.66 20.04
C SER A 499 9.24 -16.56 20.08
N SER A 500 9.98 -16.75 18.98
CA SER A 500 11.18 -17.60 19.02
C SER A 500 12.44 -16.88 18.51
N SER A 501 13.34 -16.58 19.43
CA SER A 501 14.75 -16.27 19.23
C SER A 501 15.57 -17.46 18.69
N SER A 502 14.95 -18.33 17.88
CA SER A 502 15.58 -19.54 17.34
C SER A 502 16.01 -19.33 15.89
N SER A 503 17.31 -19.48 15.68
CA SER A 503 18.10 -19.40 14.46
C SER A 503 17.76 -20.38 13.32
N ASN A 504 16.59 -21.04 13.34
CA ASN A 504 16.23 -22.05 12.36
C ASN A 504 14.95 -21.69 11.60
N LEU A 505 15.02 -20.67 10.73
CA LEU A 505 14.05 -20.51 9.65
C LEU A 505 14.38 -21.51 8.54
N SER A 506 13.60 -22.58 8.37
CA SER A 506 13.79 -23.51 7.25
C SER A 506 12.92 -23.11 6.04
N LEU A 507 13.35 -22.10 5.30
CA LEU A 507 12.79 -21.84 3.96
C LEU A 507 13.36 -22.86 2.98
N ALA A 508 12.46 -23.61 2.33
CA ALA A 508 12.82 -24.58 1.33
C ALA A 508 12.73 -23.93 -0.06
N PRO A 509 13.85 -23.82 -0.81
CA PRO A 509 13.79 -23.48 -2.23
C PRO A 509 13.03 -24.56 -3.00
N ILE A 510 12.03 -24.14 -3.76
CA ILE A 510 11.25 -24.96 -4.68
C ILE A 510 11.39 -24.35 -6.07
N ILE A 511 11.71 -25.15 -7.08
CA ILE A 511 11.92 -24.67 -8.44
C ILE A 511 10.67 -24.94 -9.28
N TYR A 512 10.08 -23.91 -9.89
CA TYR A 512 9.10 -24.08 -10.97
C TYR A 512 9.14 -22.98 -12.07
N ALA A 513 8.96 -23.46 -13.31
CA ALA A 513 8.63 -22.85 -14.61
C ALA A 513 9.42 -21.64 -15.19
N LEU A 514 10.36 -21.99 -16.08
CA LEU A 514 10.41 -21.66 -17.52
C LEU A 514 9.38 -20.62 -18.05
N LYS A 515 9.81 -19.37 -18.12
CA LYS A 515 9.03 -18.24 -18.67
C LYS A 515 8.65 -18.41 -20.16
N ASP A 516 9.39 -19.24 -20.92
CA ASP A 516 9.31 -19.26 -22.39
C ASP A 516 9.20 -20.67 -23.05
N ASN A 517 9.04 -21.77 -22.29
CA ASN A 517 8.95 -23.11 -22.91
C ASN A 517 7.51 -23.46 -23.34
N LYS A 518 7.16 -23.05 -24.56
CA LYS A 518 5.84 -23.29 -25.19
C LYS A 518 5.46 -24.78 -25.27
N LYS A 519 6.43 -25.70 -25.28
CA LYS A 519 6.16 -27.15 -25.35
C LYS A 519 5.70 -27.69 -23.99
N LEU A 520 6.37 -27.29 -22.92
CA LEU A 520 5.98 -27.65 -21.55
C LEU A 520 4.64 -27.01 -21.15
N GLN A 521 4.42 -25.74 -21.52
CA GLN A 521 3.13 -25.06 -21.30
C GLN A 521 1.96 -25.81 -21.97
N ARG A 522 2.14 -26.25 -23.22
CA ARG A 522 1.14 -27.06 -23.94
C ARG A 522 0.88 -28.40 -23.24
N THR A 523 1.92 -29.09 -22.76
CA THR A 523 1.77 -30.34 -22.01
C THR A 523 1.01 -30.13 -20.70
N LEU A 524 1.32 -29.07 -19.94
CA LEU A 524 0.65 -28.74 -18.67
C LEU A 524 -0.83 -28.33 -18.86
N ILE A 525 -1.13 -27.57 -19.92
CA ILE A 525 -2.52 -27.23 -20.30
C ILE A 525 -3.28 -28.50 -20.70
N ASN A 526 -2.65 -29.42 -21.43
CA ASN A 526 -3.29 -30.66 -21.87
C ASN A 526 -3.64 -31.61 -20.72
N ILE A 527 -2.95 -31.51 -19.57
CA ILE A 527 -3.31 -32.24 -18.34
C ILE A 527 -4.15 -31.39 -17.35
N ARG A 528 -4.75 -30.29 -17.83
CA ARG A 528 -5.67 -29.41 -17.08
C ARG A 528 -5.07 -28.72 -15.86
N ILE A 529 -3.78 -28.40 -15.90
CA ILE A 529 -3.13 -27.56 -14.89
C ILE A 529 -3.23 -26.09 -15.34
N ASP A 530 -3.94 -25.27 -14.57
CA ASP A 530 -4.12 -23.84 -14.84
C ASP A 530 -2.84 -23.06 -14.52
N LEU A 531 -2.31 -22.35 -15.52
CA LEU A 531 -1.03 -21.63 -15.46
C LEU A 531 -1.17 -20.19 -14.91
N ASN A 532 -2.39 -19.72 -14.62
CA ASN A 532 -2.65 -18.33 -14.21
C ASN A 532 -2.63 -18.10 -12.69
N VAL A 533 -2.41 -19.15 -11.90
CA VAL A 533 -2.22 -19.03 -10.45
C VAL A 533 -0.73 -19.19 -10.19
N THR A 534 -0.15 -18.27 -9.42
CA THR A 534 1.18 -18.42 -8.81
C THR A 534 1.27 -19.81 -8.16
N LEU A 535 1.83 -20.81 -8.84
CA LEU A 535 1.83 -22.19 -8.34
C LEU A 535 3.25 -22.68 -8.07
N VAL A 536 3.55 -22.64 -6.78
CA VAL A 536 4.22 -23.73 -6.06
C VAL A 536 3.41 -25.01 -6.31
N PHE A 537 4.03 -26.05 -6.89
CA PHE A 537 3.51 -27.41 -6.80
C PHE A 537 4.38 -28.19 -5.82
N ASP A 538 3.75 -28.68 -4.75
CA ASP A 538 4.25 -29.76 -3.93
C ASP A 538 3.97 -31.05 -4.71
N ILE A 539 5.00 -31.63 -5.34
CA ILE A 539 4.88 -32.99 -5.86
C ILE A 539 5.28 -33.90 -4.71
N ASP A 540 4.26 -34.49 -4.09
CA ASP A 540 4.44 -35.53 -3.09
C ASP A 540 5.30 -36.65 -3.69
N SER A 541 6.31 -37.07 -2.93
CA SER A 541 7.39 -37.99 -3.34
C SER A 541 6.93 -39.38 -3.81
N GLY A 542 5.62 -39.67 -3.76
CA GLY A 542 5.00 -40.88 -4.30
C GLY A 542 4.64 -40.83 -5.79
N ALA A 543 4.66 -39.67 -6.46
CA ALA A 543 4.26 -39.56 -7.87
C ALA A 543 5.38 -39.95 -8.87
N LEU A 544 6.58 -40.26 -8.37
CA LEU A 544 7.73 -40.72 -9.17
C LEU A 544 8.12 -42.13 -8.72
N SER A 545 7.20 -43.10 -8.84
CA SER A 545 7.58 -44.51 -8.71
C SER A 545 8.28 -44.97 -10.00
N ASN A 546 9.52 -45.45 -9.85
CA ASN A 546 10.34 -46.06 -10.91
C ASN A 546 9.83 -47.45 -11.30
N ASP A 547 8.63 -47.57 -11.86
CA ASP A 547 8.14 -48.84 -12.41
C ASP A 547 8.04 -48.77 -13.95
N PRO A 548 9.02 -49.33 -14.69
CA PRO A 548 9.06 -49.24 -16.16
C PRO A 548 8.01 -50.09 -16.88
N ASP A 549 7.19 -50.88 -16.17
CA ASP A 549 6.27 -51.86 -16.77
C ASP A 549 4.82 -51.38 -16.95
N VAL A 550 4.49 -50.12 -16.68
CA VAL A 550 3.09 -49.60 -16.81
C VAL A 550 2.87 -48.75 -18.09
N ILE A 551 3.89 -48.54 -18.93
CA ILE A 551 3.75 -47.76 -20.18
C ILE A 551 3.58 -48.70 -21.39
N THR A 552 2.52 -49.50 -21.42
CA THR A 552 2.04 -50.10 -22.68
C THR A 552 0.55 -50.44 -22.59
N ASP A 553 -0.32 -49.44 -22.66
CA ASP A 553 -1.50 -49.52 -23.55
C ASP A 553 -2.31 -48.22 -23.49
N ARG A 554 -3.02 -47.91 -24.57
CA ARG A 554 -3.93 -46.75 -24.79
C ARG A 554 -3.30 -45.52 -25.45
N HIS A 555 -2.65 -45.74 -26.59
CA HIS A 555 -3.01 -44.94 -27.76
C HIS A 555 -4.32 -45.51 -28.35
N ASP A 556 -5.22 -44.64 -28.79
CA ASP A 556 -6.52 -44.89 -29.43
C ASP A 556 -7.76 -44.99 -28.54
N LYS A 557 -8.38 -43.83 -28.25
CA LYS A 557 -9.79 -43.55 -28.60
C LYS A 557 -10.15 -42.07 -28.34
N ALA A 558 -10.75 -41.47 -29.37
CA ALA A 558 -11.31 -40.14 -29.39
C ALA A 558 -12.62 -40.02 -28.57
N MET A 559 -12.98 -38.78 -28.26
CA MET A 559 -14.32 -38.25 -27.98
C MET A 559 -15.16 -38.90 -26.85
N SER A 560 -15.42 -38.14 -25.78
CA SER A 560 -16.75 -37.70 -25.33
C SER A 560 -16.75 -37.35 -23.83
N THR A 561 -17.23 -36.14 -23.52
CA THR A 561 -18.09 -35.75 -22.39
C THR A 561 -17.68 -35.96 -20.90
N THR A 562 -17.85 -34.83 -20.19
CA THR A 562 -18.30 -34.63 -18.80
C THR A 562 -17.38 -34.94 -17.63
N TYR A 563 -17.08 -33.87 -16.88
CA TYR A 563 -16.51 -33.89 -15.54
C TYR A 563 -17.45 -34.57 -14.54
N GLN A 564 -16.90 -35.41 -13.67
CA GLN A 564 -17.38 -35.58 -12.30
C GLN A 564 -16.19 -35.48 -11.35
N ILE A 565 -16.32 -34.55 -10.40
CA ILE A 565 -15.42 -34.33 -9.26
C ILE A 565 -15.93 -35.18 -8.09
N ASN A 566 -14.98 -35.58 -7.22
CA ASN A 566 -15.06 -35.98 -5.81
C ASN A 566 -15.21 -37.46 -5.42
N PRO A 567 -14.78 -37.87 -4.20
CA PRO A 567 -13.80 -37.26 -3.28
C PRO A 567 -12.85 -38.30 -2.65
N GLY A 568 -11.54 -38.05 -2.61
CA GLY A 568 -10.61 -39.00 -1.98
C GLY A 568 -9.16 -38.55 -1.80
N LYS A 569 -8.97 -37.23 -1.67
CA LYS A 569 -7.71 -36.48 -1.46
C LYS A 569 -6.68 -36.54 -2.58
#